data_AF-A0A6L6LP83-F1
#
_entry.id   AF-A0A6L6LP83-F1
#
_cell.length_a   1.000
_cell.length_b   1.000
_cell.length_c   1.000
_cell.angle_alpha   90.00
_cell.angle_beta   90.00
_cell.angle_gamma   90.00
#
_symmetry.space_group_name_H-M   'P 1'
#
loop_
_entity.id
_entity.type
_entity.pdbx_description
1 polymer ?
#
loop_
_entity_poly.entity_id
_entity_poly.type
_entity_poly.pdbx_seq_one_letter_code
_entity_poly.pdbx_strand_id
1 'polypeptide(L)'
;MEKGICLIERLYVPYGQTVRFETLRVDKLIVDGNLIVEGKISAVICRGKGSVQVGDMEVDKLRLSSVTCEGRLKAREVISRRVYAESVHISKRIWCLISLVAKYLVAPCVATPLLGCENGDLQDCVIVPQRDYSLRRFRRTVCWHRFLSHIRARGKRLEKQRHTKKAAIQETDARAIEKQTEQTDEVLDQLIHKMEHHLDQLDTMIREREAHGVYVPCADGSEMPAVKCVSSPVLPGSEEKSQPKAA
;
A
#
# COMPACT_ATOMS: atom_id res chain seq x y z
N MET A 1 -55.53 22.63 -12.44
CA MET A 1 -54.76 21.46 -11.96
C MET A 1 -54.86 20.41 -13.05
N GLU A 2 -53.88 20.35 -13.95
CA GLU A 2 -53.86 19.35 -15.01
C GLU A 2 -53.34 18.04 -14.43
N LYS A 3 -54.29 17.17 -14.05
CA LYS A 3 -54.02 15.78 -13.69
C LYS A 3 -53.80 15.01 -14.98
N GLY A 4 -52.55 14.80 -15.34
CA GLY A 4 -52.22 14.11 -16.58
C GLY A 4 -50.76 13.73 -16.61
N ILE A 5 -50.49 12.52 -17.10
CA ILE A 5 -49.15 12.08 -17.46
C ILE A 5 -48.71 12.97 -18.63
N CYS A 6 -47.84 13.95 -18.37
CA CYS A 6 -47.34 14.82 -19.42
C CYS A 6 -46.24 14.08 -20.20
N LEU A 7 -46.60 13.58 -21.39
CA LEU A 7 -45.69 13.08 -22.41
C LEU A 7 -45.30 14.23 -23.32
N ILE A 8 -44.11 14.80 -23.12
CA ILE A 8 -43.64 15.97 -23.89
C ILE A 8 -42.22 15.68 -24.35
N GLU A 9 -41.86 15.96 -25.60
CA GLU A 9 -40.49 15.75 -26.07
C GLU A 9 -39.48 16.66 -25.34
N ARG A 10 -39.89 17.90 -25.06
CA ARG A 10 -39.04 18.91 -24.42
C ARG A 10 -39.85 19.77 -23.46
N LEU A 11 -39.40 19.85 -22.21
CA LEU A 11 -39.96 20.76 -21.22
C LEU A 11 -38.89 21.78 -20.80
N TYR A 12 -39.28 23.04 -20.78
CA TYR A 12 -38.47 24.14 -20.25
C TYR A 12 -39.15 24.79 -19.05
N VAL A 13 -38.43 24.87 -17.94
CA VAL A 13 -38.84 25.61 -16.74
C VAL A 13 -37.95 26.85 -16.63
N PRO A 14 -38.48 28.06 -16.93
CA PRO A 14 -37.70 29.29 -16.91
C PRO A 14 -37.32 29.71 -15.50
N TYR A 15 -36.31 30.57 -15.42
CA TYR A 15 -35.84 31.14 -14.15
C TYR A 15 -36.95 31.92 -13.44
N GLY A 16 -37.06 31.75 -12.12
CA GLY A 16 -38.08 32.42 -11.30
C GLY A 16 -39.47 31.78 -11.32
N GLN A 17 -39.72 30.82 -12.22
CA GLN A 17 -40.99 30.07 -12.24
C GLN A 17 -40.87 28.79 -11.42
N THR A 18 -41.96 28.45 -10.72
CA THR A 18 -42.15 27.15 -10.09
C THR A 18 -43.25 26.40 -10.81
N VAL A 19 -42.92 25.22 -11.35
CA VAL A 19 -43.88 24.37 -12.05
C VAL A 19 -44.07 23.10 -11.25
N ARG A 20 -45.33 22.66 -11.12
CA ARG A 20 -45.71 21.46 -10.38
C ARG A 20 -46.36 20.45 -11.32
N PHE A 21 -45.94 19.19 -11.22
CA PHE A 21 -46.55 18.07 -11.93
C PHE A 21 -46.74 16.88 -10.99
N GLU A 22 -47.69 15.99 -11.29
CA GLU A 22 -47.81 14.73 -10.56
C GLU A 22 -46.79 13.71 -11.09
N THR A 23 -46.74 13.49 -12.42
CA THR A 23 -45.79 12.58 -13.06
C THR A 23 -45.35 13.16 -14.39
N LEU A 24 -44.05 13.11 -14.67
CA LEU A 24 -43.45 13.75 -15.83
C LEU A 24 -42.60 12.76 -16.62
N ARG A 25 -42.93 12.57 -17.89
CA ARG A 25 -42.14 11.74 -18.81
C ARG A 25 -41.73 12.55 -20.02
N VAL A 26 -40.44 12.89 -20.10
CA VAL A 26 -39.93 13.86 -21.07
C VAL A 26 -38.54 13.46 -21.52
N ASP A 27 -38.25 13.49 -22.82
CA ASP A 27 -36.91 13.12 -23.29
C ASP A 27 -35.85 14.13 -22.85
N LYS A 28 -36.14 15.42 -23.03
CA LYS A 28 -35.21 16.51 -22.69
C LYS A 28 -35.85 17.54 -21.77
N LEU A 29 -35.40 17.52 -20.52
CA LEU A 29 -35.83 18.43 -19.46
C LEU A 29 -34.78 19.53 -19.24
N ILE A 30 -35.20 20.79 -19.34
CA ILE A 30 -34.35 21.95 -19.06
C ILE A 30 -34.95 22.74 -17.89
N VAL A 31 -34.24 22.81 -16.76
CA VAL A 31 -34.74 23.44 -15.53
C VAL A 31 -33.79 24.56 -15.10
N ASP A 32 -34.21 25.81 -15.27
CA ASP A 32 -33.51 26.98 -14.74
C ASP A 32 -34.22 27.61 -13.53
N GLY A 33 -35.53 27.36 -13.37
CA GLY A 33 -36.31 27.71 -12.18
C GLY A 33 -36.41 26.58 -11.16
N ASN A 34 -37.62 26.35 -10.66
CA ASN A 34 -37.92 25.30 -9.69
C ASN A 34 -38.96 24.33 -10.26
N LEU A 35 -38.68 23.03 -10.18
CA LEU A 35 -39.60 21.98 -10.61
C LEU A 35 -39.92 21.09 -9.42
N ILE A 36 -41.20 20.90 -9.14
CA ILE A 36 -41.68 20.02 -8.07
C ILE A 36 -42.53 18.93 -8.72
N VAL A 37 -42.17 17.67 -8.50
CA VAL A 37 -42.90 16.51 -9.04
C VAL A 37 -43.18 15.51 -7.93
N GLU A 38 -44.44 15.34 -7.55
CA GLU A 38 -44.79 14.47 -6.40
C GLU A 38 -44.51 12.99 -6.69
N GLY A 39 -44.76 12.54 -7.92
CA GLY A 39 -44.55 11.17 -8.35
C GLY A 39 -43.18 10.94 -8.98
N LYS A 40 -43.18 10.50 -10.25
CA LYS A 40 -41.98 10.06 -10.96
C LYS A 40 -41.58 11.01 -12.09
N ILE A 41 -40.29 11.30 -12.21
CA ILE A 41 -39.66 11.88 -13.40
C ILE A 41 -38.95 10.77 -14.17
N SER A 42 -39.27 10.62 -15.45
CA SER A 42 -38.51 9.78 -16.39
C SER A 42 -38.02 10.62 -17.56
N ALA A 43 -36.70 10.81 -17.66
CA ALA A 43 -36.12 11.60 -18.74
C ALA A 43 -34.81 11.05 -19.28
N VAL A 44 -34.47 11.32 -20.54
CA VAL A 44 -33.15 10.92 -21.06
C VAL A 44 -32.09 11.93 -20.62
N ILE A 45 -32.37 13.22 -20.76
CA ILE A 45 -31.43 14.28 -20.41
C ILE A 45 -32.14 15.34 -19.57
N CYS A 46 -31.65 15.55 -18.35
CA CYS A 46 -32.07 16.65 -17.50
C CYS A 46 -30.89 17.62 -17.29
N ARG A 47 -31.07 18.90 -17.62
CA ARG A 47 -30.02 19.91 -17.51
C ARG A 47 -30.55 21.27 -17.07
N GLY A 48 -29.71 22.10 -16.47
CA GLY A 48 -30.02 23.50 -16.20
C GLY A 48 -29.40 23.99 -14.90
N LYS A 49 -29.73 25.21 -14.50
CA LYS A 49 -29.21 25.84 -13.27
C LYS A 49 -30.20 25.83 -12.10
N GLY A 50 -31.40 25.34 -12.34
CA GLY A 50 -32.49 25.31 -11.39
C GLY A 50 -32.42 24.17 -10.38
N SER A 51 -33.47 24.09 -9.57
CA SER A 51 -33.66 23.05 -8.57
C SER A 51 -34.80 22.12 -8.94
N VAL A 52 -34.67 20.84 -8.57
CA VAL A 52 -35.70 19.82 -8.78
C VAL A 52 -35.97 19.13 -7.45
N GLN A 53 -37.25 19.08 -7.08
CA GLN A 53 -37.79 18.27 -5.98
C GLN A 53 -38.68 17.20 -6.60
N VAL A 54 -38.43 15.94 -6.28
CA VAL A 54 -39.13 14.82 -6.91
C VAL A 54 -39.30 13.65 -5.95
N GLY A 55 -40.38 12.88 -6.08
CA GLY A 55 -40.50 11.56 -5.45
C GLY A 55 -39.42 10.61 -5.96
N ASP A 56 -39.63 10.06 -7.17
CA ASP A 56 -38.68 9.17 -7.85
C ASP A 56 -38.13 9.76 -9.15
N MET A 57 -36.84 9.54 -9.44
CA MET A 57 -36.22 10.08 -10.65
C MET A 57 -35.37 9.06 -11.39
N GLU A 58 -35.67 8.88 -12.66
CA GLU A 58 -34.93 8.02 -13.59
C GLU A 58 -34.41 8.85 -14.77
N VAL A 59 -33.09 9.09 -14.82
CA VAL A 59 -32.48 9.95 -15.83
C VAL A 59 -31.12 9.44 -16.31
N ASP A 60 -30.86 9.37 -17.63
CA ASP A 60 -29.51 8.98 -18.09
C ASP A 60 -28.44 10.02 -17.74
N LYS A 61 -28.64 11.27 -18.16
CA LYS A 61 -27.69 12.37 -17.91
C LYS A 61 -28.34 13.49 -17.11
N LEU A 62 -27.88 13.68 -15.87
CA LEU A 62 -28.38 14.69 -14.95
C LEU A 62 -27.35 15.80 -14.73
N ARG A 63 -27.73 17.04 -15.01
CA ARG A 63 -26.89 18.24 -14.84
C ARG A 63 -27.66 19.42 -14.25
N LEU A 64 -27.80 19.47 -12.93
CA LEU A 64 -28.58 20.50 -12.24
C LEU A 64 -27.75 21.21 -11.16
N SER A 65 -28.29 22.26 -10.55
CA SER A 65 -27.63 22.88 -9.40
C SER A 65 -27.99 22.15 -8.10
N SER A 66 -29.28 21.89 -7.87
CA SER A 66 -29.78 21.21 -6.68
C SER A 66 -30.79 20.15 -7.06
N VAL A 67 -30.62 18.96 -6.51
CA VAL A 67 -31.52 17.83 -6.72
C VAL A 67 -31.91 17.29 -5.36
N THR A 68 -33.21 17.21 -5.12
CA THR A 68 -33.79 16.58 -3.95
C THR A 68 -34.76 15.51 -4.43
N CYS A 69 -34.46 14.26 -4.11
CA CYS A 69 -35.32 13.12 -4.37
C CYS A 69 -35.79 12.56 -3.03
N GLU A 70 -37.08 12.31 -2.87
CA GLU A 70 -37.58 11.71 -1.63
C GLU A 70 -37.35 10.20 -1.64
N GLY A 71 -37.49 9.55 -2.81
CA GLY A 71 -37.29 8.12 -2.99
C GLY A 71 -36.00 7.79 -3.74
N ARG A 72 -36.14 7.13 -4.89
CA ARG A 72 -35.04 6.54 -5.66
C ARG A 72 -34.58 7.46 -6.80
N LEU A 73 -33.28 7.75 -6.80
CA LEU A 73 -32.56 8.39 -7.90
C LEU A 73 -31.78 7.34 -8.69
N LYS A 74 -32.19 7.05 -9.93
CA LYS A 74 -31.48 6.17 -10.85
C LYS A 74 -30.94 6.97 -12.02
N ALA A 75 -29.61 6.94 -12.22
CA ALA A 75 -29.01 7.65 -13.33
C ALA A 75 -27.73 7.02 -13.87
N ARG A 76 -27.38 7.32 -15.14
CA ARG A 76 -26.10 6.88 -15.69
C ARG A 76 -24.98 7.82 -15.25
N GLU A 77 -25.16 9.13 -15.44
CA GLU A 77 -24.19 10.16 -15.08
C GLU A 77 -24.86 11.34 -14.36
N VAL A 78 -24.38 11.68 -13.18
CA VAL A 78 -24.87 12.81 -12.38
C VAL A 78 -23.77 13.84 -12.18
N ILE A 79 -24.07 15.09 -12.50
CA ILE A 79 -23.22 16.24 -12.20
C ILE A 79 -24.11 17.30 -11.58
N SER A 80 -24.05 17.46 -10.26
CA SER A 80 -24.84 18.47 -9.55
C SER A 80 -23.97 19.26 -8.58
N ARG A 81 -24.47 20.38 -8.04
CA ARG A 81 -23.81 20.98 -6.87
C ARG A 81 -24.24 20.27 -5.60
N ARG A 82 -25.54 20.02 -5.46
CA ARG A 82 -26.14 19.34 -4.32
C ARG A 82 -27.04 18.21 -4.77
N VAL A 83 -26.94 17.08 -4.10
CA VAL A 83 -27.84 15.93 -4.28
C VAL A 83 -28.25 15.43 -2.92
N TYR A 84 -29.55 15.36 -2.69
CA TYR A 84 -30.20 14.76 -1.54
C TYR A 84 -31.15 13.70 -2.07
N ALA A 85 -31.02 12.46 -1.61
CA ALA A 85 -31.88 11.37 -2.05
C ALA A 85 -31.95 10.28 -0.98
N GLU A 86 -33.04 9.53 -0.88
CA GLU A 86 -33.03 8.37 0.02
C GLU A 86 -32.15 7.24 -0.53
N SER A 87 -32.34 6.89 -1.80
CA SER A 87 -31.59 5.83 -2.48
C SER A 87 -31.03 6.27 -3.82
N VAL A 88 -29.72 6.19 -4.02
CA VAL A 88 -29.01 6.65 -5.22
C VAL A 88 -28.33 5.49 -5.92
N HIS A 89 -28.75 5.20 -7.16
CA HIS A 89 -28.23 4.12 -8.00
C HIS A 89 -27.64 4.70 -9.28
N ILE A 90 -26.31 4.70 -9.37
CA ILE A 90 -25.58 5.33 -10.46
C ILE A 90 -24.76 4.32 -11.22
N SER A 91 -24.96 4.22 -12.54
CA SER A 91 -24.28 3.21 -13.34
C SER A 91 -22.85 3.59 -13.75
N LYS A 92 -22.50 4.88 -13.82
CA LYS A 92 -21.17 5.30 -14.32
C LYS A 92 -20.42 6.27 -13.42
N ARG A 93 -21.00 7.43 -13.08
CA ARG A 93 -20.35 8.36 -12.14
C ARG A 93 -21.31 9.40 -11.57
N ILE A 94 -21.01 9.86 -10.36
CA ILE A 94 -21.67 10.99 -9.71
C ILE A 94 -20.63 11.99 -9.22
N TRP A 95 -20.79 13.25 -9.65
CA TRP A 95 -19.98 14.38 -9.24
C TRP A 95 -20.87 15.41 -8.56
N CYS A 96 -20.63 15.62 -7.27
CA CYS A 96 -21.34 16.63 -6.49
C CYS A 96 -20.35 17.70 -6.05
N LEU A 97 -20.56 18.94 -6.47
CA LEU A 97 -19.58 20.01 -6.24
C LEU A 97 -19.57 20.54 -4.81
N ILE A 98 -20.65 20.34 -4.05
CA ILE A 98 -20.81 20.82 -2.67
C ILE A 98 -21.09 19.63 -1.75
N SER A 99 -22.22 18.96 -1.94
CA SER A 99 -22.69 17.90 -1.05
C SER A 99 -23.45 16.79 -1.79
N LEU A 100 -23.23 15.56 -1.35
CA LEU A 100 -23.99 14.38 -1.69
C LEU A 100 -24.45 13.73 -0.38
N VAL A 101 -25.76 13.67 -0.17
CA VAL A 101 -26.35 13.02 0.99
C VAL A 101 -27.35 11.97 0.51
N ALA A 102 -27.13 10.71 0.92
CA ALA A 102 -28.06 9.64 0.66
C ALA A 102 -28.03 8.56 1.74
N LYS A 103 -29.16 7.90 2.04
CA LYS A 103 -29.14 6.77 2.98
C LYS A 103 -28.46 5.56 2.35
N TYR A 104 -28.84 5.26 1.10
CA TYR A 104 -28.27 4.17 0.31
C TYR A 104 -27.61 4.69 -0.97
N LEU A 105 -26.32 4.39 -1.17
CA LEU A 105 -25.57 4.84 -2.35
C LEU A 105 -24.86 3.67 -3.05
N VAL A 106 -25.22 3.42 -4.31
CA VAL A 106 -24.55 2.44 -5.17
C VAL A 106 -24.00 3.19 -6.38
N ALA A 107 -22.68 3.30 -6.46
CA ALA A 107 -22.03 3.99 -7.58
C ALA A 107 -20.58 3.50 -7.77
N PRO A 108 -20.14 3.25 -9.02
CA PRO A 108 -18.76 2.83 -9.27
C PRO A 108 -17.76 3.98 -9.08
N CYS A 109 -18.18 5.23 -9.26
CA CYS A 109 -17.30 6.40 -9.19
C CYS A 109 -18.04 7.58 -8.55
N VAL A 110 -17.60 7.99 -7.37
CA VAL A 110 -18.14 9.11 -6.61
C VAL A 110 -17.04 10.15 -6.39
N ALA A 111 -17.37 11.41 -6.66
CA ALA A 111 -16.53 12.52 -6.23
C ALA A 111 -17.39 13.60 -5.61
N THR A 112 -17.10 13.96 -4.37
CA THR A 112 -17.82 15.02 -3.67
C THR A 112 -16.98 15.59 -2.53
N PRO A 113 -17.16 16.86 -2.16
CA PRO A 113 -16.51 17.37 -0.95
C PRO A 113 -17.13 16.88 0.35
N LEU A 114 -18.45 16.76 0.39
CA LEU A 114 -19.19 16.29 1.55
C LEU A 114 -20.03 15.09 1.14
N LEU A 115 -19.68 13.92 1.67
CA LEU A 115 -20.42 12.68 1.49
C LEU A 115 -21.11 12.32 2.81
N GLY A 116 -22.43 12.40 2.85
CA GLY A 116 -23.25 11.87 3.94
C GLY A 116 -23.94 10.59 3.46
N CYS A 117 -23.35 9.43 3.74
CA CYS A 117 -23.91 8.14 3.38
C CYS A 117 -23.96 7.20 4.58
N GLU A 118 -25.09 6.55 4.81
CA GLU A 118 -25.22 5.53 5.86
C GLU A 118 -24.73 4.18 5.37
N ASN A 119 -25.25 3.72 4.23
CA ASN A 119 -24.94 2.41 3.65
C ASN A 119 -24.70 2.52 2.14
N GLY A 120 -23.75 1.76 1.58
CA GLY A 120 -23.52 1.83 0.14
C GLY A 120 -22.38 0.98 -0.40
N ASP A 121 -22.49 0.62 -1.68
CA ASP A 121 -21.43 -0.04 -2.43
C ASP A 121 -20.76 0.97 -3.36
N LEU A 122 -19.51 1.31 -3.02
CA LEU A 122 -18.72 2.39 -3.59
C LEU A 122 -17.38 1.81 -4.06
N GLN A 123 -17.18 1.71 -5.36
CA GLN A 123 -15.91 1.17 -5.89
C GLN A 123 -14.77 2.19 -5.83
N ASP A 124 -15.03 3.44 -6.23
CA ASP A 124 -14.05 4.52 -6.19
C ASP A 124 -14.71 5.80 -5.65
N CYS A 125 -14.22 6.28 -4.51
CA CYS A 125 -14.72 7.49 -3.86
C CYS A 125 -13.57 8.48 -3.64
N VAL A 126 -13.73 9.69 -4.19
CA VAL A 126 -12.78 10.80 -4.04
C VAL A 126 -13.42 11.93 -3.26
N ILE A 127 -12.96 12.10 -2.02
CA ILE A 127 -13.37 13.23 -1.17
C ILE A 127 -12.44 14.41 -1.46
N VAL A 128 -13.04 15.52 -1.89
CA VAL A 128 -12.34 16.75 -2.30
C VAL A 128 -12.48 17.80 -1.20
N PRO A 129 -11.51 18.70 -0.93
CA PRO A 129 -11.72 19.74 0.07
C PRO A 129 -12.90 20.67 -0.28
N GLN A 130 -13.70 21.09 0.71
CA GLN A 130 -14.88 21.93 0.47
C GLN A 130 -14.46 23.33 -0.01
N ARG A 131 -14.74 23.64 -1.28
CA ARG A 131 -14.47 24.92 -1.94
C ARG A 131 -15.50 25.18 -3.04
N ASP A 132 -15.63 26.43 -3.46
CA ASP A 132 -16.42 26.79 -4.63
C ASP A 132 -15.69 26.38 -5.91
N TYR A 133 -15.95 25.14 -6.35
CA TYR A 133 -15.42 24.63 -7.61
C TYR A 133 -16.27 25.07 -8.80
N SER A 134 -15.61 25.50 -9.87
CA SER A 134 -16.21 25.36 -11.20
C SER A 134 -16.11 23.90 -11.66
N LEU A 135 -17.01 23.46 -12.55
CA LEU A 135 -16.98 22.09 -13.09
C LEU A 135 -15.60 21.69 -13.65
N ARG A 136 -14.91 22.64 -14.30
CA ARG A 136 -13.57 22.43 -14.86
C ARG A 136 -12.52 22.22 -13.77
N ARG A 137 -12.54 23.07 -12.73
CA ARG A 137 -11.62 22.93 -11.58
C ARG A 137 -11.89 21.63 -10.83
N PHE A 138 -13.15 21.31 -10.56
CA PHE A 138 -13.55 20.07 -9.90
C PHE A 138 -13.01 18.84 -10.65
N ARG A 139 -13.25 18.77 -11.97
CA ARG A 139 -12.75 17.67 -12.80
C ARG A 139 -11.23 17.54 -12.75
N ARG A 140 -10.49 18.66 -12.83
CA ARG A 140 -9.03 18.66 -12.73
C ARG A 140 -8.57 18.12 -11.38
N THR A 141 -9.20 18.57 -10.29
CA THR A 141 -8.88 18.11 -8.93
C THR A 141 -9.13 16.60 -8.79
N VAL A 142 -10.29 16.10 -9.24
CA VAL A 142 -10.60 14.66 -9.18
C VAL A 142 -9.63 13.83 -10.03
N CYS A 143 -9.33 14.28 -11.26
CA CYS A 143 -8.35 13.62 -12.10
C CYS A 143 -6.95 13.63 -11.47
N TRP A 144 -6.54 14.73 -10.84
CA TRP A 144 -5.26 14.85 -10.15
C TRP A 144 -5.19 13.91 -8.94
N HIS A 145 -6.25 13.83 -8.14
CA HIS A 145 -6.33 12.88 -7.03
C HIS A 145 -6.19 11.44 -7.51
N ARG A 146 -6.93 11.05 -8.56
CA ARG A 146 -6.82 9.70 -9.14
C ARG A 146 -5.43 9.42 -9.70
N PHE A 147 -4.84 10.40 -10.38
CA PHE A 147 -3.49 10.30 -10.92
C PHE A 147 -2.45 10.11 -9.81
N LEU A 148 -2.51 10.92 -8.76
CA LEU A 148 -1.65 10.78 -7.58
C LEU A 148 -1.86 9.43 -6.88
N SER A 149 -3.09 8.96 -6.73
CA SER A 149 -3.39 7.64 -6.17
C SER A 149 -2.77 6.52 -7.01
N HIS A 150 -2.85 6.61 -8.34
CA HIS A 150 -2.19 5.66 -9.24
C HIS A 150 -0.66 5.71 -9.15
N ILE A 151 -0.06 6.89 -9.04
CA ILE A 151 1.40 7.03 -8.85
C ILE A 151 1.82 6.43 -7.51
N ARG A 152 1.09 6.73 -6.42
CA ARG A 152 1.40 6.20 -5.09
C ARG A 152 1.25 4.68 -5.04
N ALA A 153 0.24 4.11 -5.71
CA ALA A 153 0.08 2.66 -5.81
C ALA A 153 1.24 2.01 -6.59
N ARG A 154 1.74 2.65 -7.64
CA ARG A 154 2.95 2.22 -8.36
C ARG A 154 4.21 2.31 -7.50
N GLY A 155 4.35 3.38 -6.70
CA GLY A 155 5.45 3.54 -5.75
C GLY A 155 5.51 2.41 -4.72
N LYS A 156 4.37 2.08 -4.09
CA LYS A 156 4.29 0.95 -3.13
C LYS A 156 4.63 -0.41 -3.76
N ARG A 157 4.29 -0.61 -5.04
CA ARG A 157 4.66 -1.83 -5.78
C ARG A 157 6.16 -1.90 -6.03
N LEU A 158 6.80 -0.77 -6.34
CA LEU A 158 8.24 -0.68 -6.49
C LEU A 158 8.98 -0.92 -5.16
N GLU A 159 8.48 -0.39 -4.05
CA GLU A 159 9.07 -0.64 -2.72
C GLU A 159 9.01 -2.11 -2.33
N LYS A 160 7.86 -2.79 -2.53
CA LYS A 160 7.77 -4.23 -2.29
C LYS A 160 8.74 -5.04 -3.15
N GLN A 161 8.99 -4.62 -4.39
CA GLN A 161 10.00 -5.25 -5.25
C GLN A 161 11.45 -4.97 -4.77
N ARG A 162 11.70 -3.81 -4.15
CA ARG A 162 13.01 -3.52 -3.55
C ARG A 162 13.25 -4.33 -2.28
N HIS A 163 12.25 -4.50 -1.42
CA HIS A 163 12.36 -5.32 -0.21
C HIS A 163 12.57 -6.81 -0.53
N THR A 164 11.86 -7.36 -1.51
CA THR A 164 12.06 -8.75 -1.97
C THR A 164 13.43 -8.96 -2.59
N LYS A 165 13.92 -8.01 -3.41
CA LYS A 165 15.29 -8.07 -3.93
C LYS A 165 16.36 -7.96 -2.84
N LYS A 166 16.17 -7.09 -1.83
CA LYS A 166 17.09 -6.97 -0.69
C LYS A 166 17.11 -8.23 0.17
N ALA A 167 15.96 -8.86 0.41
CA ALA A 167 15.87 -10.13 1.13
C ALA A 167 16.60 -11.25 0.37
N ALA A 168 16.45 -11.32 -0.95
CA ALA A 168 17.17 -12.30 -1.78
C ALA A 168 18.70 -12.11 -1.74
N ILE A 169 19.19 -10.87 -1.70
CA ILE A 169 20.62 -10.56 -1.57
C ILE A 169 21.13 -10.95 -0.17
N GLN A 170 20.35 -10.67 0.87
CA GLN A 170 20.72 -11.03 2.24
C GLN A 170 20.79 -12.56 2.45
N GLU A 171 19.89 -13.32 1.82
CA GLU A 171 19.93 -14.78 1.83
C GLU A 171 21.16 -15.34 1.09
N THR A 172 21.60 -14.70 0.00
CA THR A 172 22.83 -15.11 -0.69
C THR A 172 24.08 -14.81 0.11
N ASP A 173 24.11 -13.68 0.81
CA ASP A 173 25.24 -13.29 1.65
C ASP A 173 25.34 -14.19 2.90
N ALA A 174 24.22 -14.55 3.52
CA ALA A 174 24.18 -15.49 4.65
C ALA A 174 24.71 -16.89 4.28
N ARG A 175 24.31 -17.42 3.10
CA ARG A 175 24.82 -18.72 2.61
C ARG A 175 26.30 -18.69 2.26
N ALA A 176 26.83 -17.53 1.86
CA ALA A 176 28.26 -17.38 1.61
C ALA A 176 29.07 -17.41 2.91
N ILE A 177 28.53 -16.81 3.99
CA ILE A 177 29.15 -16.82 5.32
C ILE A 177 29.12 -18.22 5.93
N GLU A 178 27.99 -18.95 5.86
CA GLU A 178 27.90 -20.33 6.36
C GLU A 178 28.93 -21.26 5.70
N LYS A 179 29.12 -21.14 4.39
CA LYS A 179 30.15 -21.92 3.68
C LYS A 179 31.57 -21.56 4.10
N GLN A 180 31.83 -20.30 4.43
CA GLN A 180 33.14 -19.91 4.96
C GLN A 180 33.36 -20.44 6.36
N THR A 181 32.33 -20.47 7.22
CA THR A 181 32.44 -21.03 8.57
C THR A 181 32.63 -22.55 8.55
N GLU A 182 31.92 -23.27 7.68
CA GLU A 182 32.13 -24.71 7.49
C GLU A 182 33.57 -25.02 7.04
N GLN A 183 34.11 -24.22 6.11
CA GLN A 183 35.52 -24.36 5.69
C GLN A 183 36.51 -24.08 6.81
N THR A 184 36.22 -23.13 7.72
CA THR A 184 37.11 -22.87 8.86
C THR A 184 37.06 -23.98 9.90
N ASP A 185 35.89 -24.58 10.11
CA ASP A 185 35.72 -25.69 11.06
C ASP A 185 36.44 -26.95 10.56
N GLU A 186 36.37 -27.26 9.26
CA GLU A 186 37.15 -28.37 8.66
C GLU A 186 38.67 -28.19 8.83
N VAL A 187 39.17 -26.96 8.69
CA VAL A 187 40.60 -26.66 8.90
C VAL A 187 40.99 -26.79 10.37
N LEU A 188 40.09 -26.41 11.29
CA LEU A 188 40.32 -26.53 12.73
C LEU A 188 40.37 -28.01 13.18
N ASP A 189 39.45 -28.84 12.67
CA ASP A 189 39.44 -30.29 12.96
C ASP A 189 40.71 -30.98 12.46
N GLN A 190 41.19 -30.62 11.27
CA GLN A 190 42.47 -31.13 10.76
C GLN A 190 43.66 -30.74 11.66
N LEU A 191 43.61 -29.59 12.31
CA LEU A 191 44.66 -29.13 13.22
C LEU A 191 44.61 -29.88 14.56
N ILE A 192 43.42 -30.07 15.11
CA ILE A 192 43.20 -30.84 16.35
C ILE A 192 43.73 -32.27 16.16
N HIS A 193 43.39 -32.92 15.05
CA HIS A 193 43.81 -34.30 14.81
C HIS A 193 45.34 -34.45 14.66
N LYS A 194 46.01 -33.44 14.09
CA LYS A 194 47.48 -33.39 14.08
C LYS A 194 48.06 -33.26 15.49
N MET A 195 47.45 -32.45 16.35
CA MET A 195 47.91 -32.27 17.73
C MET A 195 47.72 -33.56 18.56
N GLU A 196 46.58 -34.24 18.41
CA GLU A 196 46.33 -35.54 19.05
C GLU A 196 47.37 -36.57 18.63
N HIS A 197 47.66 -36.66 17.34
CA HIS A 197 48.71 -37.56 16.84
C HIS A 197 50.09 -37.24 17.43
N HIS A 198 50.44 -35.96 17.56
CA HIS A 198 51.69 -35.56 18.22
C HIS A 198 51.72 -35.91 19.71
N LEU A 199 50.59 -35.83 20.40
CA LEU A 199 50.47 -36.25 21.80
C LEU A 199 50.64 -37.76 21.95
N ASP A 200 50.02 -38.58 21.09
CA ASP A 200 50.20 -40.03 21.09
C ASP A 200 51.67 -40.42 20.83
N GLN A 201 52.34 -39.72 19.90
CA GLN A 201 53.77 -39.90 19.67
C GLN A 201 54.61 -39.59 20.92
N LEU A 202 54.28 -38.51 21.65
CA LEU A 202 54.97 -38.17 22.90
C LEU A 202 54.72 -39.22 23.98
N ASP A 203 53.50 -39.72 24.11
CA ASP A 203 53.15 -40.79 25.07
C ASP A 203 53.88 -42.10 24.76
N THR A 204 54.04 -42.47 23.47
CA THR A 204 54.85 -43.63 23.10
C THR A 204 56.33 -43.44 23.46
N MET A 205 56.91 -42.26 23.22
CA MET A 205 58.29 -41.96 23.62
C MET A 205 58.47 -41.95 25.15
N ILE A 206 57.46 -41.47 25.91
CA ILE A 206 57.49 -41.51 27.37
C ILE A 206 57.44 -42.96 27.86
N ARG A 207 56.54 -43.79 27.33
CA ARG A 207 56.46 -45.22 27.66
C ARG A 207 57.71 -45.99 27.26
N GLU A 208 58.33 -45.66 26.13
CA GLU A 208 59.62 -46.24 25.73
C GLU A 208 60.72 -45.84 26.71
N ARG A 209 60.79 -44.58 27.14
CA ARG A 209 61.75 -44.15 28.18
C ARG A 209 61.52 -44.85 29.52
N GLU A 210 60.27 -45.10 29.89
CA GLU A 210 59.93 -45.86 31.10
C GLU A 210 60.26 -47.36 30.97
N ALA A 211 60.06 -47.96 29.79
CA ALA A 211 60.41 -49.36 29.51
C ALA A 211 61.94 -49.60 29.47
N HIS A 212 62.72 -48.59 29.05
CA HIS A 212 64.19 -48.61 29.15
C HIS A 212 64.69 -48.18 30.54
N GLY A 213 63.78 -47.88 31.46
CA GLY A 213 64.04 -47.66 32.88
C GLY A 213 64.25 -48.98 33.64
N VAL A 214 65.26 -49.75 33.26
CA VAL A 214 65.81 -50.82 34.11
C VAL A 214 67.31 -50.62 34.27
N TYR A 215 67.64 -50.06 35.42
CA TYR A 215 68.67 -50.52 36.37
C TYR A 215 70.07 -50.86 35.83
N VAL A 216 71.04 -49.98 36.11
CA VAL A 216 72.42 -50.40 36.36
C VAL A 216 72.62 -50.41 37.88
N PRO A 217 72.93 -51.56 38.51
CA PRO A 217 73.27 -51.62 39.93
C PRO A 217 74.63 -50.97 40.19
N CYS A 218 74.73 -50.34 41.36
CA CYS A 218 75.86 -49.55 41.84
C CYS A 218 77.22 -50.27 41.84
N ALA A 219 78.29 -49.50 41.60
CA ALA A 219 79.40 -49.46 42.53
C ALA A 219 80.07 -48.07 42.48
N ASP A 220 80.14 -47.47 43.66
CA ASP A 220 80.96 -46.33 44.08
C ASP A 220 80.47 -44.92 43.73
N GLY A 221 79.90 -44.32 44.78
CA GLY A 221 79.35 -42.97 44.80
C GLY A 221 80.42 -41.90 44.60
N SER A 222 80.17 -41.05 43.60
CA SER A 222 80.39 -39.61 43.72
C SER A 222 79.48 -38.92 42.71
N GLU A 223 78.72 -37.95 43.20
CA GLU A 223 77.76 -37.14 42.47
C GLU A 223 78.46 -36.27 41.41
N MET A 224 77.93 -36.24 40.19
CA MET A 224 78.12 -35.16 39.22
C MET A 224 76.89 -35.09 38.30
N PRO A 225 76.20 -33.93 38.17
CA PRO A 225 75.05 -33.81 37.29
C PRO A 225 75.52 -33.53 35.85
N ALA A 226 75.26 -34.44 34.91
CA ALA A 226 75.39 -34.17 33.49
C ALA A 226 74.09 -33.54 32.96
N VAL A 227 74.00 -32.22 33.14
CA VAL A 227 73.07 -31.36 32.40
C VAL A 227 73.40 -31.48 30.92
N LYS A 228 72.49 -32.03 30.10
CA LYS A 228 72.52 -31.81 28.65
C LYS A 228 71.43 -30.81 28.29
N CYS A 229 71.91 -29.61 27.99
CA CYS A 229 71.17 -28.39 27.76
C CYS A 229 70.14 -28.52 26.63
N VAL A 230 68.96 -27.98 26.91
CA VAL A 230 67.96 -27.54 25.95
C VAL A 230 68.56 -26.44 25.08
N SER A 231 68.39 -26.53 23.76
CA SER A 231 68.55 -25.37 22.87
C SER A 231 67.31 -25.26 21.97
N SER A 232 66.37 -24.42 22.42
CA SER A 232 65.32 -23.82 21.58
C SER A 232 65.91 -22.70 20.72
N PRO A 233 65.40 -22.50 19.50
CA PRO A 233 65.27 -21.16 18.94
C PRO A 233 63.79 -20.84 18.65
N VAL A 234 63.21 -19.86 19.35
CA VAL A 234 63.01 -18.47 18.89
C VAL A 234 61.81 -18.31 17.95
N LEU A 235 60.71 -17.80 18.54
CA LEU A 235 59.62 -17.10 17.85
C LEU A 235 60.10 -15.70 17.42
N PRO A 236 59.77 -15.22 16.22
CA PRO A 236 59.54 -13.80 15.96
C PRO A 236 58.02 -13.55 16.04
N GLY A 237 57.49 -12.52 16.68
CA GLY A 237 57.99 -11.15 16.80
C GLY A 237 56.81 -10.25 16.43
N SER A 238 56.07 -9.80 17.42
CA SER A 238 55.02 -8.80 17.33
C SER A 238 55.65 -7.40 17.29
N GLU A 239 55.55 -6.69 16.17
CA GLU A 239 55.74 -5.23 16.12
C GLU A 239 54.76 -4.57 15.14
N GLU A 240 53.72 -4.02 15.74
CA GLU A 240 53.17 -2.67 15.58
C GLU A 240 53.85 -1.69 14.59
N LYS A 241 53.06 -1.24 13.60
CA LYS A 241 53.06 0.09 12.90
C LYS A 241 52.07 -0.05 11.73
N SER A 242 51.25 0.90 11.30
CA SER A 242 51.11 2.33 11.55
C SER A 242 49.87 2.79 10.77
N GLN A 243 49.06 3.68 11.33
CA GLN A 243 48.15 4.53 10.54
C GLN A 243 48.95 5.32 9.48
N PRO A 244 48.28 5.79 8.42
CA PRO A 244 48.22 7.24 8.32
C PRO A 244 46.81 7.80 8.11
N LYS A 245 46.73 9.05 8.55
CA LYS A 245 45.62 9.99 8.52
C LYS A 245 45.58 10.68 7.16
N ALA A 246 44.36 11.11 6.81
CA ALA A 246 44.01 12.43 6.27
C ALA A 246 43.83 12.63 4.76
N ALA A 247 42.73 13.40 4.55
CA ALA A 247 42.39 14.33 3.48
C ALA A 247 41.75 13.75 2.21
#